data_AF-A0A7C8NBD2-F1
#
_entry.id   AF-A0A7C8NBD2-F1
#
_cell.length_a   1.000
_cell.length_b   1.000
_cell.length_c   1.000
_cell.angle_alpha   90.00
_cell.angle_beta   90.00
_cell.angle_gamma   90.00
#
_symmetry.space_group_name_H-M   'P 1'
#
loop_
_entity.id
_entity.type
_entity.pdbx_description
1 polymer ?
#
loop_
_entity_poly.entity_id
_entity_poly.type
_entity_poly.pdbx_seq_one_letter_code
_entity_poly.pdbx_strand_id
1 'polypeptide(L)'
;MAATIVEARQCTPQNKIWDLTVQGGYCIDLEAVELTTSSINVVSDLVILLAPQHVIWRLQLPRAKKLGIALIFAVGYLSISQSISLIMLNAGVIAAIFRLITTHYYLTSDDVTYTISSVSFWALAEITSVFLVYVKTDRYYLNPDDQEDSEDEDYDGQEDSSIPSEGKWLEILRWAKHIVSGVKLTNDPLAQDFSGVASHHMQADHWVYLECGTLLKLANRARREKIRLPNRVLWRLFLCLLRMCIAMGWPPEQPDGIDPQPVLETATGNPYDGINHGDMHHGNLMFGDFIPEDPNGEHTLTPILKLIDFGIARQVLNTTEKRILAAQDNLFDIGVVMLELVTLDYALAEGIYPRASEAKLFRWRPDHPEILTNGAALLTNENGVNPFPMFDTTLRDLVCACLATEPQNRPSPAALANFTIARISDRDGQFYASRGVGGESDDQIRAYMHHVLYDA
;
A
#
# COMPACT_ATOMS: atom_id res chain seq x y z
N MET A 1 24.48 -17.15 13.89
CA MET A 1 25.26 -16.87 15.12
C MET A 1 26.15 -18.06 15.51
N ALA A 2 25.63 -19.28 15.67
CA ALA A 2 26.45 -20.44 16.03
C ALA A 2 27.52 -20.81 14.96
N ALA A 3 27.14 -20.85 13.67
CA ALA A 3 28.09 -21.12 12.58
C ALA A 3 29.24 -20.10 12.51
N THR A 4 28.91 -18.80 12.65
CA THR A 4 29.88 -17.70 12.67
C THR A 4 30.93 -17.83 13.79
N ILE A 5 30.54 -18.39 14.94
CA ILE A 5 31.46 -18.64 16.06
C ILE A 5 32.41 -19.81 15.74
N VAL A 6 31.92 -20.84 15.04
CA VAL A 6 32.72 -21.99 14.59
C VAL A 6 33.75 -21.56 13.55
N GLU A 7 33.36 -20.76 12.57
CA GLU A 7 34.27 -20.18 11.56
C GLU A 7 35.35 -19.28 12.20
N ALA A 8 34.95 -18.42 13.14
CA ALA A 8 35.89 -17.55 13.85
C ALA A 8 36.93 -18.31 14.71
N ARG A 9 36.67 -19.59 15.00
CA ARG A 9 37.52 -20.50 15.78
C ARG A 9 37.92 -21.76 14.99
N GLN A 10 37.97 -21.66 13.67
CA GLN A 10 38.18 -22.81 12.78
C GLN A 10 39.53 -23.54 12.97
N CYS A 11 40.56 -22.90 13.54
CA CYS A 11 41.85 -23.56 13.80
C CYS A 11 42.32 -23.36 15.23
N THR A 12 42.98 -24.39 15.77
CA THR A 12 43.74 -24.32 17.01
C THR A 12 45.21 -24.71 16.73
N PRO A 13 46.19 -23.78 16.87
CA PRO A 13 46.05 -22.40 17.34
C PRO A 13 45.47 -21.44 16.28
N GLN A 14 44.84 -20.35 16.73
CA GLN A 14 44.08 -19.43 15.87
C GLN A 14 44.93 -18.73 14.79
N ASN A 15 46.22 -18.50 15.07
CA ASN A 15 47.15 -17.92 14.10
C ASN A 15 47.38 -18.79 12.86
N LYS A 16 47.04 -20.09 12.93
CA LYS A 16 47.09 -21.01 11.79
C LYS A 16 46.04 -20.68 10.69
N ILE A 17 45.04 -19.85 11.00
CA ILE A 17 44.03 -19.40 10.03
C ILE A 17 44.65 -18.60 8.89
N TRP A 18 45.64 -17.74 9.19
CA TRP A 18 46.26 -16.85 8.21
C TRP A 18 47.75 -17.14 7.98
N ASP A 19 48.40 -17.93 8.85
CA ASP A 19 49.80 -18.33 8.71
C ASP A 19 49.91 -19.86 8.57
N LEU A 20 50.02 -20.32 7.32
CA LEU A 20 50.14 -21.74 6.96
C LEU A 20 51.50 -22.36 7.35
N THR A 21 52.47 -21.57 7.82
CA THR A 21 53.80 -22.06 8.19
C THR A 21 53.89 -22.61 9.62
N VAL A 22 52.83 -22.42 10.43
CA VAL A 22 52.73 -22.91 11.81
C VAL A 22 52.65 -24.44 11.84
N GLN A 23 53.73 -25.08 12.34
CA GLN A 23 53.81 -26.53 12.49
C GLN A 23 53.04 -27.01 13.74
N GLY A 24 52.20 -28.03 13.57
CA GLY A 24 51.31 -28.56 14.61
C GLY A 24 49.94 -27.87 14.69
N GLY A 25 49.00 -28.46 15.42
CA GLY A 25 47.61 -27.99 15.54
C GLY A 25 46.65 -28.55 14.48
N TYR A 26 45.35 -28.44 14.73
CA TYR A 26 44.29 -28.96 13.87
C TYR A 26 43.33 -27.83 13.47
N CYS A 27 42.72 -27.96 12.30
CA CYS A 27 41.65 -27.11 11.83
C CYS A 27 40.39 -27.95 11.63
N ILE A 28 39.25 -27.33 11.85
CA ILE A 28 37.94 -27.89 11.55
C ILE A 28 37.79 -27.90 10.03
N ASP A 29 37.20 -28.98 9.52
CA ASP A 29 36.86 -29.10 8.11
C ASP A 29 35.73 -28.11 7.78
N LEU A 30 36.08 -27.03 7.09
CA LEU A 30 35.15 -25.97 6.70
C LEU A 30 34.12 -26.48 5.69
N GLU A 31 34.49 -27.43 4.82
CA GLU A 31 33.59 -28.03 3.85
C GLU A 31 32.47 -28.79 4.57
N ALA A 32 32.84 -29.56 5.60
CA ALA A 32 31.89 -30.27 6.44
C ALA A 32 30.97 -29.30 7.21
N VAL A 33 31.48 -28.17 7.68
CA VAL A 33 30.69 -27.16 8.42
C VAL A 33 29.69 -26.44 7.51
N GLU A 34 30.13 -26.02 6.32
CA GLU A 34 29.27 -25.34 5.33
C GLU A 34 28.18 -26.25 4.79
N LEU A 35 28.51 -27.51 4.48
CA LEU A 35 27.55 -28.51 4.03
C LEU A 35 26.52 -28.83 5.12
N THR A 36 26.96 -28.96 6.37
CA THR A 36 26.08 -29.23 7.51
C THR A 36 25.13 -28.06 7.74
N THR A 37 25.64 -26.84 7.72
CA THR A 37 24.83 -25.62 7.90
C THR A 37 23.79 -25.47 6.79
N SER A 38 24.20 -25.68 5.54
CA SER A 38 23.29 -25.63 4.39
C SER A 38 22.20 -26.70 4.47
N SER A 39 22.55 -27.91 4.93
CA SER A 39 21.61 -29.02 5.11
C SER A 39 20.61 -28.73 6.23
N ILE A 40 21.05 -28.17 7.36
CA ILE A 40 20.17 -27.80 8.47
C ILE A 40 19.15 -26.76 8.03
N ASN A 41 19.57 -25.74 7.27
CA ASN A 41 18.66 -24.71 6.76
C ASN A 41 17.56 -25.31 5.88
N VAL A 42 17.90 -26.17 4.92
CA VAL A 42 16.90 -26.86 4.08
C VAL A 42 15.95 -27.71 4.92
N VAL A 43 16.46 -28.45 5.90
CA VAL A 43 15.63 -29.27 6.79
C VAL A 43 14.70 -28.39 7.63
N SER A 44 15.19 -27.28 8.17
CA SER A 44 14.38 -26.32 8.93
C SER A 44 13.24 -25.74 8.09
N ASP A 45 13.51 -25.39 6.83
CA ASP A 45 12.48 -24.89 5.91
C ASP A 45 11.41 -25.95 5.64
N LEU A 46 11.82 -27.20 5.41
CA LEU A 46 10.90 -28.32 5.25
C LEU A 46 10.08 -28.58 6.52
N VAL A 47 10.68 -28.45 7.70
CA VAL A 47 9.98 -28.61 8.98
C VAL A 47 8.94 -27.52 9.16
N ILE A 48 9.23 -26.26 8.81
CA ILE A 48 8.26 -25.16 8.87
C ILE A 48 7.08 -25.43 7.93
N LEU A 49 7.34 -25.93 6.71
CA LEU A 49 6.30 -26.29 5.74
C LEU A 49 5.44 -27.46 6.22
N LEU A 50 6.03 -28.44 6.91
CA LEU A 50 5.34 -29.67 7.35
C LEU A 50 4.75 -29.59 8.77
N ALA A 51 5.18 -28.62 9.59
CA ALA A 51 4.67 -28.38 10.93
C ALA A 51 3.14 -28.22 10.99
N PRO A 52 2.48 -27.41 10.14
CA PRO A 52 1.02 -27.30 10.16
C PRO A 52 0.36 -28.64 9.81
N GLN A 53 0.95 -29.42 8.89
CA GLN A 53 0.44 -30.73 8.51
C GLN A 53 0.47 -31.71 9.70
N HIS A 54 1.57 -31.75 10.46
CA HIS A 54 1.71 -32.63 11.62
C HIS A 54 0.69 -32.33 12.74
N VAL A 55 0.39 -31.05 12.96
CA VAL A 55 -0.64 -30.62 13.93
C VAL A 55 -2.03 -31.09 13.50
N ILE A 56 -2.37 -30.97 12.20
CA ILE A 56 -3.64 -31.44 11.63
C ILE A 56 -3.81 -32.96 11.81
N TRP A 57 -2.74 -33.73 11.63
CA TRP A 57 -2.80 -35.19 11.81
C TRP A 57 -3.01 -35.61 13.27
N ARG A 58 -2.61 -34.79 14.25
CA ARG A 58 -2.80 -35.03 15.69
C ARG A 58 -4.15 -34.58 16.25
N LEU A 59 -4.92 -33.78 15.52
CA LEU A 59 -6.28 -33.40 15.93
C LEU A 59 -7.19 -34.63 16.00
N GLN A 60 -8.04 -34.76 17.02
CA GLN A 60 -8.98 -35.89 17.13
C GLN A 60 -10.23 -35.69 16.26
N LEU A 61 -10.03 -35.56 14.95
CA LEU A 61 -11.11 -35.45 13.97
C LEU A 61 -11.36 -36.77 13.22
N PRO A 62 -12.60 -37.03 12.76
CA PRO A 62 -12.92 -38.13 11.87
C PRO A 62 -12.08 -38.09 10.59
N ARG A 63 -11.64 -39.26 10.08
CA ARG A 63 -10.69 -39.37 8.96
C ARG A 63 -11.14 -38.62 7.69
N ALA A 64 -12.44 -38.51 7.44
CA ALA A 64 -12.99 -37.76 6.31
C ALA A 64 -12.75 -36.23 6.43
N LYS A 65 -12.91 -35.67 7.63
CA LYS A 65 -12.63 -34.24 7.89
C LYS A 65 -11.13 -33.93 7.87
N LYS A 66 -10.29 -34.87 8.33
CA LYS A 66 -8.83 -34.76 8.20
C LYS A 66 -8.37 -34.72 6.74
N LEU A 67 -8.95 -35.59 5.90
CA LEU A 67 -8.64 -35.62 4.48
C LEU A 67 -9.12 -34.34 3.79
N GLY A 68 -10.29 -33.81 4.16
CA GLY A 68 -10.80 -32.52 3.67
C GLY A 68 -9.89 -31.34 4.04
N ILE A 69 -9.47 -31.22 5.30
CA ILE A 69 -8.55 -30.16 5.73
C ILE A 69 -7.18 -30.30 5.05
N ALA A 70 -6.64 -31.51 4.95
CA ALA A 70 -5.39 -31.76 4.24
C ALA A 70 -5.50 -31.44 2.74
N LEU A 71 -6.64 -31.73 2.11
CA LEU A 71 -6.95 -31.35 0.73
C LEU A 71 -7.15 -29.85 0.58
N ILE A 72 -7.74 -29.13 1.53
CA ILE A 72 -7.87 -27.66 1.49
C ILE A 72 -6.51 -27.00 1.62
N PHE A 73 -5.62 -27.50 2.49
CA PHE A 73 -4.23 -27.04 2.55
C PHE A 73 -3.47 -27.37 1.25
N ALA A 74 -3.58 -28.59 0.71
CA ALA A 74 -2.92 -29.00 -0.54
C ALA A 74 -3.49 -28.30 -1.79
N VAL A 75 -4.79 -28.09 -1.86
CA VAL A 75 -5.47 -27.29 -2.90
C VAL A 75 -5.08 -25.84 -2.73
N GLY A 76 -5.02 -25.28 -1.51
CA GLY A 76 -4.43 -23.96 -1.26
C GLY A 76 -2.99 -23.81 -1.75
N TYR A 77 -2.17 -24.88 -1.69
CA TYR A 77 -0.83 -24.90 -2.31
C TYR A 77 -0.87 -24.92 -3.86
N LEU A 78 -1.94 -25.39 -4.49
CA LEU A 78 -2.07 -25.56 -5.95
C LEU A 78 -2.97 -24.50 -6.63
N SER A 79 -3.95 -23.94 -5.92
CA SER A 79 -4.93 -22.96 -6.41
C SER A 79 -4.42 -21.52 -6.36
N ILE A 80 -3.36 -21.25 -5.59
CA ILE A 80 -2.61 -19.97 -5.61
C ILE A 80 -1.56 -20.00 -6.74
N SER A 81 -1.92 -20.51 -7.91
CA SER A 81 -1.10 -20.46 -9.13
C SER A 81 -1.35 -19.20 -9.97
N GLN A 82 -2.09 -18.21 -9.45
CA GLN A 82 -2.33 -16.91 -10.10
C GLN A 82 -1.95 -15.69 -9.23
N SER A 83 -1.48 -15.89 -7.99
CA SER A 83 -1.09 -14.78 -7.11
C SER A 83 0.42 -14.78 -6.85
N ILE A 84 1.04 -13.60 -7.02
CA ILE A 84 2.48 -13.31 -6.84
C ILE A 84 3.03 -13.82 -5.49
N SER A 85 2.17 -13.99 -4.47
CA SER A 85 2.53 -14.42 -3.12
C SER A 85 3.09 -15.86 -2.99
N LEU A 86 2.84 -16.77 -3.94
CA LEU A 86 3.44 -18.13 -3.92
C LEU A 86 4.60 -18.33 -4.92
N ILE A 87 4.86 -17.37 -5.80
CA ILE A 87 6.15 -17.31 -6.52
C ILE A 87 7.28 -17.10 -5.49
N MET A 88 7.02 -16.34 -4.42
CA MET A 88 8.03 -15.99 -3.41
C MET A 88 8.31 -17.11 -2.39
N LEU A 89 7.28 -17.86 -1.98
CA LEU A 89 7.42 -19.01 -1.06
C LEU A 89 8.10 -20.21 -1.74
N ASN A 90 7.76 -20.50 -3.00
CA ASN A 90 8.49 -21.51 -3.79
C ASN A 90 9.90 -21.01 -4.15
N ALA A 91 10.10 -19.71 -4.41
CA ALA A 91 11.42 -19.15 -4.70
C ALA A 91 12.40 -19.29 -3.53
N GLY A 92 11.95 -19.20 -2.27
CA GLY A 92 12.82 -19.42 -1.09
C GLY A 92 13.37 -20.84 -1.01
N VAL A 93 12.52 -21.85 -1.16
CA VAL A 93 12.93 -23.26 -1.16
C VAL A 93 13.78 -23.59 -2.40
N ILE A 94 13.41 -23.07 -3.57
CA ILE A 94 14.18 -23.23 -4.80
C ILE A 94 15.56 -22.56 -4.65
N ALA A 95 15.64 -21.36 -4.09
CA ALA A 95 16.89 -20.67 -3.80
C ALA A 95 17.75 -21.43 -2.79
N ALA A 96 17.15 -22.04 -1.75
CA ALA A 96 17.87 -22.87 -0.78
C ALA A 96 18.44 -24.16 -1.43
N ILE A 97 17.70 -24.78 -2.34
CA ILE A 97 18.18 -25.95 -3.12
C ILE A 97 19.31 -25.55 -4.07
N PHE A 98 19.16 -24.44 -4.82
CA PHE A 98 20.23 -23.93 -5.70
C PHE A 98 21.45 -23.46 -4.92
N ARG A 99 21.27 -22.89 -3.73
CA ARG A 99 22.37 -22.59 -2.80
C ARG A 99 23.10 -23.88 -2.42
N LEU A 100 22.39 -24.93 -2.00
CA LEU A 100 23.00 -26.22 -1.66
C LEU A 100 23.81 -26.82 -2.83
N ILE A 101 23.25 -26.76 -4.05
CA ILE A 101 23.92 -27.25 -5.27
C ILE A 101 25.16 -26.41 -5.57
N THR A 102 25.06 -25.08 -5.54
CA THR A 102 26.20 -24.18 -5.81
C THR A 102 27.26 -24.26 -4.72
N THR A 103 26.89 -24.49 -3.46
CA THR A 103 27.82 -24.78 -2.37
C THR A 103 28.55 -26.10 -2.64
N HIS A 104 27.88 -27.16 -3.11
CA HIS A 104 28.57 -28.39 -3.50
C HIS A 104 29.57 -28.18 -4.64
N TYR A 105 29.24 -27.38 -5.65
CA TYR A 105 30.17 -27.02 -6.72
C TYR A 105 31.33 -26.15 -6.23
N TYR A 106 31.06 -25.19 -5.34
CA TYR A 106 32.09 -24.38 -4.69
C TYR A 106 33.11 -25.25 -3.92
N LEU A 107 32.63 -26.24 -3.16
CA LEU A 107 33.48 -27.15 -2.38
C LEU A 107 34.32 -28.10 -3.25
N THR A 108 33.98 -28.26 -4.53
CA THR A 108 34.67 -29.20 -5.45
C THR A 108 35.44 -28.52 -6.58
N SER A 109 35.45 -27.17 -6.62
CA SER A 109 36.05 -26.40 -7.72
C SER A 109 37.44 -25.84 -7.38
N ASP A 110 38.35 -25.88 -8.35
CA ASP A 110 39.68 -25.25 -8.24
C ASP A 110 39.63 -23.71 -8.25
N ASP A 111 38.55 -23.11 -8.81
CA ASP A 111 38.31 -21.65 -8.83
C ASP A 111 37.22 -21.22 -7.85
N VAL A 112 37.67 -20.97 -6.63
CA VAL A 112 36.87 -20.54 -5.48
C VAL A 112 36.28 -19.13 -5.68
N THR A 113 36.97 -18.26 -6.43
CA THR A 113 36.58 -16.84 -6.57
C THR A 113 35.40 -16.67 -7.52
N TYR A 114 35.32 -17.49 -8.57
CA TYR A 114 34.18 -17.47 -9.48
C TYR A 114 32.94 -18.10 -8.83
N THR A 115 33.11 -19.23 -8.16
CA THR A 115 32.00 -20.05 -7.62
C THR A 115 31.33 -19.44 -6.38
N ILE A 116 32.08 -18.71 -5.53
CA ILE A 116 31.52 -18.01 -4.34
C ILE A 116 30.49 -16.93 -4.71
N SER A 117 30.61 -16.32 -5.89
CA SER A 117 29.66 -15.30 -6.37
C SER A 117 28.26 -15.89 -6.59
N SER A 118 28.20 -17.13 -7.08
CA SER A 118 26.95 -17.87 -7.30
C SER A 118 26.29 -18.26 -5.97
N VAL A 119 27.10 -18.72 -4.99
CA VAL A 119 26.61 -19.03 -3.63
C VAL A 119 26.04 -17.78 -2.95
N SER A 120 26.73 -16.65 -3.08
CA SER A 120 26.31 -15.35 -2.51
C SER A 120 25.00 -14.84 -3.12
N PHE A 121 24.83 -15.01 -4.43
CA PHE A 121 23.60 -14.62 -5.14
C PHE A 121 22.38 -15.39 -4.63
N TRP A 122 22.48 -16.72 -4.49
CA TRP A 122 21.38 -17.55 -4.00
C TRP A 122 21.09 -17.33 -2.51
N ALA A 123 22.11 -17.05 -1.70
CA ALA A 123 21.92 -16.69 -0.30
C ALA A 123 21.15 -15.36 -0.11
N LEU A 124 21.40 -14.36 -0.96
CA LEU A 124 20.64 -13.09 -0.95
C LEU A 124 19.18 -13.29 -1.39
N ALA A 125 18.95 -14.14 -2.40
CA ALA A 125 17.61 -14.50 -2.83
C ALA A 125 16.80 -15.19 -1.71
N GLU A 126 17.45 -16.06 -0.93
CA GLU A 126 16.84 -16.72 0.24
C GLU A 126 16.45 -15.68 1.32
N ILE A 127 17.36 -14.79 1.71
CA ILE A 127 17.10 -13.79 2.75
C ILE A 127 15.95 -12.85 2.36
N THR A 128 15.93 -12.37 1.11
CA THR A 128 14.88 -11.46 0.62
C THR A 128 13.50 -12.14 0.58
N SER A 129 13.44 -13.44 0.25
CA SER A 129 12.18 -14.20 0.26
C SER A 129 11.56 -14.30 1.66
N VAL A 130 12.39 -14.51 2.70
CA VAL A 130 11.95 -14.62 4.10
C VAL A 130 11.37 -13.28 4.60
N PHE A 131 12.02 -12.15 4.27
CA PHE A 131 11.52 -10.83 4.65
C PHE A 131 10.14 -10.53 4.05
N LEU A 132 9.93 -10.88 2.79
CA LEU A 132 8.68 -10.60 2.09
C LEU A 132 7.52 -11.46 2.60
N VAL A 133 7.79 -12.70 3.00
CA VAL A 133 6.80 -13.56 3.67
C VAL A 133 6.45 -12.99 5.05
N TYR A 134 7.44 -12.57 5.84
CA TYR A 134 7.21 -12.01 7.18
C TYR A 134 6.31 -10.75 7.13
N VAL A 135 6.61 -9.81 6.23
CA VAL A 135 5.85 -8.55 6.06
C VAL A 135 4.39 -8.81 5.66
N LYS A 136 4.11 -9.82 4.83
CA LYS A 136 2.75 -10.15 4.39
C LYS A 136 1.96 -10.93 5.45
N THR A 137 2.62 -11.80 6.20
CA THR A 137 1.99 -12.65 7.22
C THR A 137 1.53 -11.82 8.42
N ASP A 138 2.28 -10.78 8.79
CA ASP A 138 1.90 -9.83 9.86
C ASP A 138 0.60 -9.07 9.51
N ARG A 139 0.34 -8.82 8.22
CA ARG A 139 -0.89 -8.18 7.75
C ARG A 139 -2.13 -9.07 7.83
N TYR A 140 -1.98 -10.40 7.93
CA TYR A 140 -3.08 -11.36 7.91
C TYR A 140 -3.51 -11.87 9.29
N TYR A 141 -2.63 -11.77 10.31
CA TYR A 141 -2.89 -12.29 11.65
C TYR A 141 -3.15 -11.24 12.73
N LEU A 142 -3.05 -9.94 12.41
CA LEU A 142 -3.26 -8.84 13.36
C LEU A 142 -4.70 -8.30 13.43
N ASN A 143 -5.70 -9.07 13.00
CA ASN A 143 -7.11 -8.77 13.23
C ASN A 143 -7.74 -9.85 14.15
N PRO A 144 -7.70 -9.69 15.48
CA PRO A 144 -8.25 -10.67 16.42
C PRO A 144 -9.79 -10.75 16.40
N ASP A 145 -10.46 -9.78 15.78
CA ASP A 145 -11.92 -9.65 15.79
C ASP A 145 -12.61 -10.42 14.65
N ASP A 146 -11.87 -11.02 13.71
CA ASP A 146 -12.42 -11.81 12.60
C ASP A 146 -12.62 -13.31 12.95
N GLN A 147 -12.53 -13.71 14.24
CA GLN A 147 -12.55 -15.13 14.64
C GLN A 147 -13.74 -15.60 15.50
N GLU A 148 -14.74 -14.78 15.83
CA GLU A 148 -15.86 -15.24 16.67
C GLU A 148 -17.26 -15.33 16.02
N ASP A 149 -17.46 -14.93 14.76
CA ASP A 149 -18.78 -15.06 14.11
C ASP A 149 -18.81 -16.13 12.99
N SER A 150 -18.27 -17.32 13.25
CA SER A 150 -18.55 -18.50 12.41
C SER A 150 -19.59 -19.40 13.09
N GLU A 151 -20.83 -18.90 13.19
CA GLU A 151 -21.99 -19.78 13.31
C GLU A 151 -22.42 -20.20 11.90
N ASP A 152 -22.33 -21.51 11.66
CA ASP A 152 -22.77 -22.30 10.52
C ASP A 152 -23.83 -21.64 9.60
N GLU A 153 -23.38 -21.01 8.51
CA GLU A 153 -24.19 -20.88 7.29
C GLU A 153 -23.66 -21.87 6.24
N ASP A 154 -24.56 -22.73 5.77
CA ASP A 154 -24.35 -23.74 4.72
C ASP A 154 -23.63 -23.09 3.51
N TYR A 155 -22.34 -23.37 3.39
CA TYR A 155 -21.51 -22.95 2.28
C TYR A 155 -21.79 -23.88 1.09
N ASP A 156 -22.82 -23.55 0.29
CA ASP A 156 -22.96 -24.12 -1.04
C ASP A 156 -21.85 -23.54 -1.92
N GLY A 157 -21.06 -24.42 -2.52
CA GLY A 157 -19.84 -24.11 -3.26
C GLY A 157 -20.11 -23.51 -4.63
N GLN A 158 -20.77 -22.36 -4.68
CA GLN A 158 -20.87 -21.50 -5.85
C GLN A 158 -19.80 -20.40 -5.75
N GLU A 159 -18.81 -20.42 -6.66
CA GLU A 159 -17.94 -19.27 -6.90
C GLU A 159 -18.84 -18.04 -7.12
N ASP A 160 -18.84 -17.12 -6.16
CA ASP A 160 -19.69 -15.95 -6.21
C ASP A 160 -19.18 -14.98 -7.28
N SER A 161 -19.80 -15.05 -8.45
CA SER A 161 -19.67 -14.11 -9.57
C SER A 161 -20.05 -12.65 -9.24
N SER A 162 -20.29 -12.31 -7.97
CA SER A 162 -20.80 -11.00 -7.53
C SER A 162 -19.74 -9.92 -7.31
N ILE A 163 -18.46 -10.25 -7.11
CA ILE A 163 -17.41 -9.23 -6.92
C ILE A 163 -17.19 -8.49 -8.24
N PRO A 164 -17.52 -7.18 -8.33
CA PRO A 164 -17.36 -6.44 -9.57
C PRO A 164 -15.89 -6.43 -10.00
N SER A 165 -15.64 -6.73 -11.28
CA SER A 165 -14.31 -6.49 -11.87
C SER A 165 -14.00 -4.99 -11.85
N GLU A 166 -12.71 -4.64 -11.91
CA GLU A 166 -12.24 -3.25 -12.00
C GLU A 166 -12.99 -2.47 -13.08
N GLY A 167 -13.21 -3.08 -14.26
CA GLY A 167 -13.96 -2.44 -15.34
C GLY A 167 -15.41 -2.09 -14.99
N LYS A 168 -16.08 -2.90 -14.15
CA LYS A 168 -17.44 -2.61 -13.68
C LYS A 168 -17.44 -1.46 -12.67
N TRP A 169 -16.41 -1.33 -11.83
CA TRP A 169 -16.26 -0.18 -10.94
C TRP A 169 -16.09 1.12 -11.72
N LEU A 170 -15.22 1.10 -12.74
CA LEU A 170 -15.02 2.25 -13.62
C LEU A 170 -16.29 2.60 -14.38
N GLU A 171 -17.13 1.62 -14.76
CA GLU A 171 -18.42 1.88 -15.38
C GLU A 171 -19.41 2.58 -14.43
N ILE A 172 -19.47 2.15 -13.16
CA ILE A 172 -20.33 2.74 -12.11
C ILE A 172 -19.88 4.18 -11.82
N LEU A 173 -18.57 4.40 -11.71
CA LEU A 173 -17.99 5.67 -11.31
C LEU A 173 -17.59 6.58 -12.48
N ARG A 174 -17.91 6.20 -13.72
CA ARG A 174 -17.43 6.89 -14.94
C ARG A 174 -17.76 8.38 -15.01
N TRP A 175 -18.83 8.79 -14.33
CA TRP A 175 -19.32 10.18 -14.31
C TRP A 175 -18.72 11.02 -13.19
N ALA A 176 -17.92 10.44 -12.29
CA ALA A 176 -17.22 11.18 -11.26
C ALA A 176 -15.99 11.89 -11.83
N LYS A 177 -15.95 13.22 -11.69
CA LYS A 177 -14.86 14.09 -12.17
C LYS A 177 -13.48 13.70 -11.64
N HIS A 178 -13.36 13.20 -10.42
CA HIS A 178 -12.14 12.83 -9.72
C HIS A 178 -11.85 11.32 -9.74
N ILE A 179 -12.71 10.52 -10.36
CA ILE A 179 -12.38 9.13 -10.70
C ILE A 179 -11.90 9.10 -12.14
N VAL A 180 -11.02 8.16 -12.44
CA VAL A 180 -10.61 7.97 -13.82
C VAL A 180 -11.74 7.33 -14.62
N SER A 181 -12.03 7.89 -15.78
CA SER A 181 -12.99 7.31 -16.72
C SER A 181 -12.20 6.44 -17.68
N GLY A 182 -12.52 5.14 -17.72
CA GLY A 182 -11.87 4.25 -18.67
C GLY A 182 -12.32 4.55 -20.10
N VAL A 183 -11.37 4.62 -21.04
CA VAL A 183 -11.68 4.74 -22.46
C VAL A 183 -11.77 3.34 -23.07
N LYS A 184 -12.94 2.99 -23.60
CA LYS A 184 -13.13 1.74 -24.32
C LYS A 184 -12.52 1.85 -25.73
N LEU A 185 -11.34 1.26 -25.93
CA LEU A 185 -10.74 1.17 -27.25
C LEU A 185 -11.44 0.09 -28.08
N THR A 186 -12.08 0.49 -29.17
CA THR A 186 -12.57 -0.48 -30.17
C THR A 186 -11.43 -0.81 -31.13
N ASN A 187 -11.11 -2.11 -31.28
CA ASN A 187 -10.00 -2.62 -32.09
C ASN A 187 -8.59 -2.31 -31.54
N ASP A 188 -8.30 -2.73 -30.31
CA ASP A 188 -6.94 -2.70 -29.77
C ASP A 188 -5.99 -3.59 -30.63
N PRO A 189 -5.01 -3.01 -31.34
CA PRO A 189 -4.09 -3.78 -32.16
C PRO A 189 -3.14 -4.66 -31.34
N LEU A 190 -2.99 -4.43 -30.03
CA LEU A 190 -2.13 -5.18 -29.11
C LEU A 190 -2.88 -6.34 -28.43
N ALA A 191 -4.20 -6.39 -28.54
CA ALA A 191 -5.02 -7.51 -28.05
C ALA A 191 -4.98 -8.73 -28.98
N GLN A 192 -4.41 -8.60 -30.18
CA GLN A 192 -4.24 -9.70 -31.13
C GLN A 192 -2.93 -10.45 -30.83
N ASP A 193 -3.00 -11.78 -30.77
CA ASP A 193 -1.81 -12.63 -30.69
C ASP A 193 -1.04 -12.55 -32.02
N PHE A 194 0.18 -12.02 -31.98
CA PHE A 194 1.10 -12.07 -33.11
C PHE A 194 2.03 -13.28 -32.98
N SER A 195 2.44 -13.88 -34.10
CA SER A 195 3.34 -15.03 -34.08
C SER A 195 4.68 -14.67 -33.40
N GLY A 196 4.93 -15.25 -32.22
CA GLY A 196 6.16 -15.04 -31.44
C GLY A 196 6.10 -13.92 -30.41
N VAL A 197 4.97 -13.21 -30.28
CA VAL A 197 4.74 -12.20 -29.23
C VAL A 197 3.40 -12.51 -28.59
N ALA A 198 3.41 -12.99 -27.34
CA ALA A 198 2.18 -13.21 -26.59
C ALA A 198 1.39 -11.89 -26.51
N SER A 199 0.07 -11.93 -26.75
CA SER A 199 -0.77 -10.77 -26.46
C SER A 199 -0.54 -10.30 -25.03
N HIS A 200 -0.60 -8.99 -24.83
CA HIS A 200 -0.65 -8.47 -23.48
C HIS A 200 -1.99 -8.94 -22.89
N HIS A 201 -1.98 -9.91 -21.97
CA HIS A 201 -3.17 -10.39 -21.26
C HIS A 201 -3.73 -9.32 -20.29
N MET A 202 -3.74 -8.05 -20.68
CA MET A 202 -4.56 -7.03 -20.02
C MET A 202 -5.97 -7.17 -20.59
N GLN A 203 -6.97 -7.39 -19.72
CA GLN A 203 -8.36 -7.30 -20.16
C GLN A 203 -8.60 -5.89 -20.70
N ALA A 204 -8.75 -5.80 -22.02
CA ALA A 204 -8.58 -4.61 -22.85
C ALA A 204 -9.72 -3.59 -22.78
N ASP A 205 -10.30 -3.34 -21.61
CA ASP A 205 -11.54 -2.56 -21.55
C ASP A 205 -11.37 -1.09 -21.15
N HIS A 206 -10.27 -0.70 -20.48
CA HIS A 206 -10.11 0.67 -19.99
C HIS A 206 -8.66 1.13 -20.03
N TRP A 207 -8.33 1.92 -21.05
CA TRP A 207 -7.05 2.63 -21.09
C TRP A 207 -7.16 3.97 -20.36
N VAL A 208 -6.14 4.28 -19.57
CA VAL A 208 -6.03 5.52 -18.80
C VAL A 208 -4.74 6.22 -19.21
N TYR A 209 -4.86 7.42 -19.79
CA TYR A 209 -3.73 8.33 -19.99
C TYR A 209 -3.96 9.58 -19.14
N LEU A 210 -3.04 9.83 -18.20
CA LEU A 210 -3.01 11.02 -17.37
C LEU A 210 -1.61 11.62 -17.48
N GLU A 211 -1.52 12.83 -18.03
CA GLU A 211 -0.29 13.40 -18.60
C GLU A 211 0.78 13.71 -17.54
N CYS A 212 0.36 13.93 -16.29
CA CYS A 212 1.19 14.55 -15.26
C CYS A 212 1.75 13.56 -14.22
N GLY A 213 1.58 12.26 -14.43
CA GLY A 213 2.13 11.21 -13.56
C GLY A 213 1.42 11.07 -12.20
N THR A 214 2.01 10.27 -11.31
CA THR A 214 1.40 9.91 -10.01
C THR A 214 1.77 10.89 -8.89
N LEU A 215 0.95 10.91 -7.83
CA LEU A 215 1.23 11.64 -6.60
C LEU A 215 2.56 11.19 -5.97
N LEU A 216 2.92 9.91 -6.12
CA LEU A 216 4.23 9.38 -5.75
C LEU A 216 5.39 10.16 -6.36
N LYS A 217 5.30 10.47 -7.67
CA LYS A 217 6.36 11.20 -8.38
C LYS A 217 6.51 12.60 -7.79
N LEU A 218 5.39 13.28 -7.53
CA LEU A 218 5.38 14.58 -6.87
C LEU A 218 6.02 14.51 -5.47
N ALA A 219 5.61 13.55 -4.63
CA ALA A 219 6.11 13.41 -3.26
C ALA A 219 7.62 13.10 -3.24
N ASN A 220 8.07 12.17 -4.09
CA ASN A 220 9.49 11.82 -4.21
C ASN A 220 10.34 13.00 -4.67
N ARG A 221 9.82 13.81 -5.61
CA ARG A 221 10.52 14.98 -6.10
C ARG A 221 10.59 16.09 -5.07
N ALA A 222 9.48 16.40 -4.40
CA ALA A 222 9.43 17.33 -3.29
C ALA A 222 10.42 16.92 -2.18
N ARG A 223 10.47 15.63 -1.82
CA ARG A 223 11.45 15.07 -0.87
C ARG A 223 12.89 15.27 -1.33
N ARG A 224 13.21 14.90 -2.58
CA ARG A 224 14.56 14.99 -3.17
C ARG A 224 15.08 16.43 -3.17
N GLU A 225 14.21 17.36 -3.56
CA GLU A 225 14.54 18.79 -3.64
C GLU A 225 14.38 19.50 -2.29
N LYS A 226 13.91 18.79 -1.25
CA LYS A 226 13.62 19.33 0.09
C LYS A 226 12.65 20.50 0.06
N ILE A 227 11.69 20.46 -0.86
CA ILE A 227 10.66 21.46 -1.02
C ILE A 227 9.42 20.99 -0.26
N ARG A 228 8.92 21.84 0.63
CA ARG A 228 7.63 21.67 1.29
C ARG A 228 6.51 21.95 0.28
N LEU A 229 5.43 21.17 0.33
CA LEU A 229 4.22 21.53 -0.41
C LEU A 229 3.56 22.79 0.18
N PRO A 230 3.17 23.77 -0.64
CA PRO A 230 2.38 24.92 -0.19
C PRO A 230 1.05 24.47 0.45
N ASN A 231 0.59 25.17 1.49
CA ASN A 231 -0.69 24.85 2.16
C ASN A 231 -1.86 24.94 1.18
N ARG A 232 -1.86 25.93 0.27
CA ARG A 232 -2.92 26.07 -0.74
C ARG A 232 -2.98 24.92 -1.74
N VAL A 233 -1.84 24.24 -1.97
CA VAL A 233 -1.78 23.00 -2.74
C VAL A 233 -2.34 21.85 -1.91
N LEU A 234 -1.87 21.68 -0.66
CA LEU A 234 -2.35 20.64 0.25
C LEU A 234 -3.87 20.69 0.48
N TRP A 235 -4.46 21.88 0.63
CA TRP A 235 -5.91 22.05 0.74
C TRP A 235 -6.67 21.55 -0.51
N ARG A 236 -6.14 21.81 -1.71
CA ARG A 236 -6.76 21.39 -2.98
C ARG A 236 -6.60 19.89 -3.23
N LEU A 237 -5.44 19.33 -2.90
CA LEU A 237 -5.23 17.88 -2.94
C LEU A 237 -6.19 17.18 -1.96
N PHE A 238 -6.34 17.71 -0.74
CA PHE A 238 -7.30 17.19 0.22
C PHE A 238 -8.74 17.25 -0.30
N LEU A 239 -9.13 18.33 -0.97
CA LEU A 239 -10.46 18.42 -1.59
C LEU A 239 -10.65 17.37 -2.70
N CYS A 240 -9.65 17.16 -3.57
CA CYS A 240 -9.72 16.11 -4.59
C CYS A 240 -9.89 14.73 -3.97
N LEU A 241 -9.13 14.43 -2.91
CA LEU A 241 -9.25 13.17 -2.16
C LEU A 241 -10.65 13.00 -1.55
N LEU A 242 -11.22 14.06 -0.96
CA LEU A 242 -12.60 14.03 -0.44
C LEU A 242 -13.62 13.79 -1.55
N ARG A 243 -13.43 14.39 -2.73
CA ARG A 243 -14.30 14.18 -3.89
C ARG A 243 -14.31 12.72 -4.34
N MET A 244 -13.16 12.03 -4.26
CA MET A 244 -13.07 10.59 -4.53
C MET A 244 -13.86 9.76 -3.51
N CYS A 245 -13.74 10.08 -2.20
CA CYS A 245 -14.57 9.43 -1.18
C CYS A 245 -16.07 9.68 -1.40
N ILE A 246 -16.44 10.89 -1.82
CA ILE A 246 -17.83 11.23 -2.15
C ILE A 246 -18.29 10.45 -3.38
N ALA A 247 -17.48 10.32 -4.43
CA ALA A 247 -17.81 9.51 -5.61
C ALA A 247 -18.22 8.08 -5.22
N MET A 248 -17.50 7.49 -4.27
CA MET A 248 -17.70 6.11 -3.85
C MET A 248 -18.90 5.89 -2.91
N GLY A 249 -19.35 6.93 -2.18
CA GLY A 249 -20.55 6.88 -1.34
C GLY A 249 -21.82 7.40 -2.02
N TRP A 250 -21.65 8.30 -2.99
CA TRP A 250 -22.69 8.93 -3.80
C TRP A 250 -22.29 8.96 -5.29
N PRO A 251 -22.19 7.80 -5.97
CA PRO A 251 -21.84 7.72 -7.39
C PRO A 251 -22.69 8.65 -8.27
N PRO A 252 -22.10 9.57 -9.05
CA PRO A 252 -22.88 10.48 -9.88
C PRO A 252 -23.65 9.74 -10.99
N GLU A 253 -24.88 10.17 -11.22
CA GLU A 253 -25.71 9.67 -12.32
C GLU A 253 -25.24 10.20 -13.68
N GLN A 254 -25.70 9.56 -14.76
CA GLN A 254 -25.41 10.00 -16.12
C GLN A 254 -25.99 11.40 -16.38
N PRO A 255 -25.16 12.38 -16.79
CA PRO A 255 -25.64 13.70 -17.17
C PRO A 255 -26.46 13.68 -18.46
N ASP A 256 -27.43 14.59 -18.56
CA ASP A 256 -28.19 14.82 -19.79
C ASP A 256 -27.29 15.41 -20.90
N GLY A 257 -27.56 15.07 -22.16
CA GLY A 257 -26.95 15.71 -23.32
C GLY A 257 -26.35 14.76 -24.36
N ILE A 258 -25.86 15.34 -25.45
CA ILE A 258 -25.09 14.64 -26.48
C ILE A 258 -23.63 14.77 -26.05
N ASP A 259 -22.97 13.66 -25.73
CA ASP A 259 -21.60 13.58 -25.18
C ASP A 259 -21.44 14.15 -23.76
N PRO A 260 -22.13 13.55 -22.76
CA PRO A 260 -22.09 14.01 -21.38
C PRO A 260 -20.67 13.95 -20.80
N GLN A 261 -20.29 15.00 -20.08
CA GLN A 261 -18.99 15.11 -19.41
C GLN A 261 -19.11 14.71 -17.93
N PRO A 262 -18.02 14.25 -17.28
CA PRO A 262 -18.03 13.97 -15.86
C PRO A 262 -18.51 15.17 -15.02
N VAL A 263 -19.29 14.89 -13.99
CA VAL A 263 -19.88 15.89 -13.09
C VAL A 263 -19.16 15.92 -11.75
N LEU A 264 -19.20 17.09 -11.11
CA LEU A 264 -18.62 17.27 -9.80
C LEU A 264 -19.38 16.44 -8.75
N GLU A 265 -18.64 15.74 -7.91
CA GLU A 265 -19.17 14.89 -6.86
C GLU A 265 -19.79 15.71 -5.75
N THR A 266 -21.04 15.38 -5.42
CA THR A 266 -21.79 16.04 -4.36
C THR A 266 -22.37 15.00 -3.41
N ALA A 267 -22.48 15.35 -2.13
CA ALA A 267 -23.00 14.46 -1.10
C ALA A 267 -24.19 15.10 -0.41
N THR A 268 -25.33 14.40 -0.43
CA THR A 268 -26.56 14.80 0.27
C THR A 268 -27.11 13.63 1.07
N GLY A 269 -27.32 13.83 2.37
CA GLY A 269 -27.82 12.77 3.26
C GLY A 269 -26.78 11.68 3.53
N ASN A 270 -27.25 10.47 3.80
CA ASN A 270 -26.39 9.30 4.00
C ASN A 270 -25.92 8.72 2.65
N PRO A 271 -24.75 8.05 2.61
CA PRO A 271 -24.30 7.37 1.41
C PRO A 271 -25.29 6.28 1.01
N TYR A 272 -25.66 6.27 -0.27
CA TYR A 272 -26.54 5.25 -0.84
C TYR A 272 -25.76 4.11 -1.48
N ASP A 273 -24.46 4.30 -1.74
CA ASP A 273 -23.51 3.25 -2.07
C ASP A 273 -22.45 3.09 -0.97
N GLY A 274 -21.76 1.96 -0.93
CA GLY A 274 -20.79 1.58 0.10
C GLY A 274 -19.52 1.03 -0.51
N ILE A 275 -18.97 1.73 -1.50
CA ILE A 275 -17.74 1.31 -2.17
C ILE A 275 -16.57 1.66 -1.26
N ASN A 276 -15.88 0.64 -0.74
CA ASN A 276 -14.59 0.77 -0.09
C ASN A 276 -13.51 0.48 -1.14
N HIS A 277 -12.58 1.40 -1.33
CA HIS A 277 -11.49 1.23 -2.30
C HIS A 277 -10.48 0.17 -1.86
N GLY A 278 -10.09 0.20 -0.59
CA GLY A 278 -9.15 -0.72 0.04
C GLY A 278 -7.66 -0.54 -0.32
N ASP A 279 -7.33 0.40 -1.20
CA ASP A 279 -5.96 0.62 -1.69
C ASP A 279 -5.70 2.08 -2.12
N MET A 280 -6.25 3.05 -1.39
CA MET A 280 -6.09 4.45 -1.76
C MET A 280 -4.76 5.00 -1.26
N HIS A 281 -3.72 4.87 -2.08
CA HIS A 281 -2.37 5.39 -1.80
C HIS A 281 -1.82 6.24 -2.95
N HIS A 282 -0.70 6.94 -2.74
CA HIS A 282 -0.07 7.85 -3.70
C HIS A 282 0.27 7.25 -5.09
N GLY A 283 0.33 5.92 -5.20
CA GLY A 283 0.60 5.21 -6.45
C GLY A 283 -0.64 5.13 -7.33
N ASN A 284 -1.80 5.06 -6.68
CA ASN A 284 -3.12 4.97 -7.29
C ASN A 284 -3.78 6.35 -7.45
N LEU A 285 -3.00 7.43 -7.30
CA LEU A 285 -3.44 8.80 -7.47
C LEU A 285 -2.62 9.46 -8.58
N MET A 286 -3.28 9.92 -9.63
CA MET A 286 -2.64 10.52 -10.81
C MET A 286 -3.15 11.92 -11.11
N PHE A 287 -2.25 12.79 -11.56
CA PHE A 287 -2.59 14.13 -11.99
C PHE A 287 -3.09 14.13 -13.43
N GLY A 288 -4.27 14.71 -13.63
CA GLY A 288 -4.74 15.15 -14.94
C GLY A 288 -4.24 16.56 -15.26
N ASP A 289 -4.89 17.22 -16.22
CA ASP A 289 -4.49 18.55 -16.66
C ASP A 289 -4.97 19.67 -15.73
N PHE A 290 -4.38 20.86 -15.95
CA PHE A 290 -4.92 22.11 -15.44
C PHE A 290 -6.25 22.41 -16.14
N ILE A 291 -7.20 22.97 -15.39
CA ILE A 291 -8.51 23.36 -15.93
C ILE A 291 -8.64 24.88 -15.71
N PRO A 292 -8.14 25.72 -16.65
CA PRO A 292 -8.13 27.17 -16.48
C PRO A 292 -9.52 27.77 -16.28
N GLU A 293 -10.52 27.19 -16.95
CA GLU A 293 -11.93 27.61 -16.89
C GLU A 293 -12.76 26.61 -16.09
N ASP A 294 -12.22 26.09 -14.98
CA ASP A 294 -12.97 25.20 -14.10
C ASP A 294 -14.20 25.91 -13.52
N PRO A 295 -15.45 25.48 -13.81
CA PRO A 295 -16.65 26.17 -13.37
C PRO A 295 -16.75 26.31 -11.84
N ASN A 296 -16.11 25.39 -11.12
CA ASN A 296 -16.09 25.36 -9.66
C ASN A 296 -14.85 26.04 -9.06
N GLY A 297 -13.86 26.40 -9.89
CA GLY A 297 -12.62 27.03 -9.45
C GLY A 297 -11.69 26.14 -8.62
N GLU A 298 -11.95 24.83 -8.53
CA GLU A 298 -11.21 23.88 -7.68
C GLU A 298 -9.83 23.55 -8.30
N HIS A 299 -9.73 23.51 -9.64
CA HIS A 299 -8.52 23.10 -10.38
C HIS A 299 -7.90 24.19 -11.27
N THR A 300 -8.12 25.45 -10.92
CA THR A 300 -7.54 26.62 -11.63
C THR A 300 -6.07 26.85 -11.26
N LEU A 301 -5.69 26.51 -10.04
CA LEU A 301 -4.36 26.75 -9.48
C LEU A 301 -3.50 25.48 -9.39
N THR A 302 -4.14 24.33 -9.26
CA THR A 302 -3.51 23.00 -9.21
C THR A 302 -4.21 22.10 -10.23
N PRO A 303 -3.49 21.18 -10.88
CA PRO A 303 -4.12 20.20 -11.75
C PRO A 303 -5.06 19.30 -10.95
N ILE A 304 -6.05 18.73 -11.63
CA ILE A 304 -6.96 17.78 -11.02
C ILE A 304 -6.22 16.50 -10.62
N LEU A 305 -6.49 15.99 -9.42
CA LEU A 305 -6.02 14.66 -9.00
C LEU A 305 -7.16 13.66 -9.20
N LYS A 306 -6.85 12.51 -9.80
CA LYS A 306 -7.78 11.42 -10.07
C LYS A 306 -7.33 10.13 -9.42
N LEU A 307 -8.29 9.35 -8.93
CA LEU A 307 -8.10 8.00 -8.41
C LEU A 307 -8.12 6.99 -9.57
N ILE A 308 -7.15 6.09 -9.56
CA ILE A 308 -7.00 4.97 -10.48
C ILE A 308 -6.97 3.65 -9.70
N ASP A 309 -7.11 2.53 -10.39
CA ASP A 309 -6.98 1.16 -9.86
C ASP A 309 -8.02 0.77 -8.81
N PHE A 310 -9.12 0.17 -9.28
CA PHE A 310 -10.18 -0.40 -8.41
C PHE A 310 -10.05 -1.91 -8.27
N GLY A 311 -8.86 -2.48 -8.49
CA GLY A 311 -8.65 -3.93 -8.58
C GLY A 311 -9.00 -4.71 -7.31
N ILE A 312 -9.03 -4.05 -6.14
CA ILE A 312 -9.42 -4.67 -4.87
C ILE A 312 -10.63 -4.00 -4.18
N ALA A 313 -11.29 -3.06 -4.88
CA ALA A 313 -12.44 -2.37 -4.33
C ALA A 313 -13.61 -3.33 -4.05
N ARG A 314 -14.36 -3.05 -2.99
CA ARG A 314 -15.48 -3.88 -2.51
C ARG A 314 -16.72 -3.05 -2.27
N GLN A 315 -17.90 -3.62 -2.55
CA GLN A 315 -19.17 -3.02 -2.16
C GLN A 315 -19.65 -3.59 -0.82
N VAL A 316 -20.17 -2.71 0.03
CA VAL A 316 -20.90 -3.12 1.24
C VAL A 316 -22.31 -2.53 1.19
N LEU A 317 -23.29 -3.31 0.73
CA LEU A 317 -24.66 -2.82 0.47
C LEU A 317 -25.68 -3.13 1.57
N ASN A 318 -25.34 -3.98 2.55
CA ASN A 318 -26.34 -4.61 3.41
C ASN A 318 -27.11 -3.63 4.32
N THR A 319 -26.46 -2.57 4.82
CA THR A 319 -27.10 -1.57 5.70
C THR A 319 -26.53 -0.16 5.49
N THR A 320 -27.31 0.87 5.83
CA THR A 320 -26.83 2.28 5.80
C THR A 320 -25.60 2.47 6.70
N GLU A 321 -25.56 1.82 7.85
CA GLU A 321 -24.42 1.87 8.77
C GLU A 321 -23.15 1.31 8.13
N LYS A 322 -23.24 0.17 7.44
CA LYS A 322 -22.12 -0.41 6.71
C LYS A 322 -21.63 0.47 5.56
N ARG A 323 -22.54 1.14 4.84
CA ARG A 323 -22.16 2.13 3.81
C ARG A 323 -21.44 3.34 4.40
N ILE A 324 -21.89 3.80 5.57
CA ILE A 324 -21.20 4.87 6.32
C ILE A 324 -19.79 4.40 6.71
N LEU A 325 -19.64 3.20 7.26
CA LEU A 325 -18.34 2.64 7.62
C LEU A 325 -17.39 2.56 6.41
N ALA A 326 -17.86 2.08 5.25
CA ALA A 326 -17.06 2.08 4.03
C ALA A 326 -16.56 3.48 3.64
N ALA A 327 -17.41 4.50 3.75
CA ALA A 327 -17.01 5.89 3.52
C ALA A 327 -16.00 6.40 4.57
N GLN A 328 -16.11 5.94 5.83
CA GLN A 328 -15.16 6.27 6.89
C GLN A 328 -13.81 5.59 6.70
N ASP A 329 -13.77 4.38 6.14
CA ASP A 329 -12.51 3.70 5.81
C ASP A 329 -11.78 4.41 4.67
N ASN A 330 -12.49 4.79 3.62
CA ASN A 330 -11.92 5.64 2.57
C ASN A 330 -11.38 6.97 3.14
N LEU A 331 -12.05 7.55 4.14
CA LEU A 331 -11.55 8.76 4.81
C LEU A 331 -10.25 8.54 5.57
N PHE A 332 -10.07 7.36 6.18
CA PHE A 332 -8.81 7.02 6.84
C PHE A 332 -7.67 6.96 5.84
N ASP A 333 -7.89 6.31 4.69
CA ASP A 333 -6.87 6.17 3.64
C ASP A 333 -6.40 7.54 3.12
N ILE A 334 -7.32 8.47 2.84
CA ILE A 334 -6.92 9.82 2.43
C ILE A 334 -6.19 10.58 3.54
N GLY A 335 -6.47 10.26 4.82
CA GLY A 335 -5.75 10.79 5.96
C GLY A 335 -4.29 10.33 5.97
N VAL A 336 -4.04 9.07 5.63
CA VAL A 336 -2.68 8.51 5.48
C VAL A 336 -1.95 9.18 4.31
N VAL A 337 -2.62 9.34 3.16
CA VAL A 337 -2.06 10.06 2.00
C VAL A 337 -1.68 11.49 2.38
N MET A 338 -2.56 12.21 3.08
CA MET A 338 -2.26 13.58 3.51
C MET A 338 -1.13 13.65 4.53
N LEU A 339 -1.04 12.68 5.45
CA LEU A 339 0.09 12.58 6.37
C LEU A 339 1.40 12.44 5.60
N GLU A 340 1.46 11.55 4.60
CA GLU A 340 2.63 11.41 3.73
C GLU A 340 2.99 12.73 3.03
N LEU A 341 2.01 13.45 2.48
CA LEU A 341 2.27 14.71 1.76
C LEU A 341 2.81 15.80 2.70
N VAL A 342 2.40 15.80 3.96
CA VAL A 342 2.86 16.79 4.95
C VAL A 342 4.25 16.45 5.47
N THR A 343 4.48 15.18 5.81
CA THR A 343 5.76 14.72 6.36
C THR A 343 6.82 14.50 5.28
N LEU A 344 6.38 14.31 4.03
CA LEU A 344 7.18 13.77 2.95
C LEU A 344 7.89 12.47 3.37
N ASP A 345 7.27 11.66 4.22
CA ASP A 345 7.82 10.41 4.74
C ASP A 345 6.86 9.24 4.46
N TYR A 346 7.21 8.47 3.44
CA TYR A 346 6.43 7.32 2.99
C TYR A 346 6.48 6.18 4.00
N ALA A 347 7.66 5.91 4.57
CA ALA A 347 7.83 4.81 5.52
C ALA A 347 7.02 5.07 6.80
N LEU A 348 6.94 6.33 7.22
CA LEU A 348 6.05 6.73 8.31
C LEU A 348 4.58 6.48 7.95
N ALA A 349 4.12 6.92 6.77
CA ALA A 349 2.73 6.80 6.36
C ALA A 349 2.30 5.33 6.16
N GLU A 350 3.13 4.50 5.55
CA GLU A 350 2.89 3.05 5.36
C GLU A 350 2.75 2.30 6.70
N GLY A 351 3.36 2.83 7.77
CA GLY A 351 3.25 2.32 9.13
C GLY A 351 1.97 2.73 9.86
N ILE A 352 1.14 3.62 9.31
CA ILE A 352 -0.08 4.10 9.98
C ILE A 352 -1.25 3.14 9.75
N TYR A 353 -1.76 2.61 10.84
CA TYR A 353 -2.96 1.77 10.89
C TYR A 353 -3.89 2.29 12.00
N PRO A 354 -5.19 1.97 11.97
CA PRO A 354 -6.14 2.44 12.98
C PRO A 354 -5.97 1.67 14.31
N ARG A 355 -4.86 1.91 15.04
CA ARG A 355 -4.52 1.19 16.28
C ARG A 355 -4.56 2.09 17.50
N ALA A 356 -5.38 1.72 18.49
CA ALA A 356 -5.45 2.47 19.75
C ALA A 356 -4.11 2.55 20.51
N SER A 357 -3.23 1.54 20.36
CA SER A 357 -1.94 1.45 21.05
C SER A 357 -0.92 2.52 20.63
N GLU A 358 -1.04 3.03 19.40
CA GLU A 358 -0.12 4.01 18.81
C GLU A 358 -0.78 5.39 18.66
N ALA A 359 -2.10 5.46 18.89
CA ALA A 359 -2.88 6.67 18.79
C ALA A 359 -2.66 7.63 19.97
N LYS A 360 -2.85 8.93 19.71
CA LYS A 360 -2.82 9.98 20.74
C LYS A 360 -4.19 10.63 20.89
N LEU A 361 -4.49 11.06 22.11
CA LEU A 361 -5.68 11.84 22.39
C LEU A 361 -5.56 13.23 21.78
N PHE A 362 -6.58 13.66 21.06
CA PHE A 362 -6.61 14.93 20.35
C PHE A 362 -8.04 15.44 20.21
N ARG A 363 -8.17 16.77 20.11
CA ARG A 363 -9.44 17.47 19.90
C ARG A 363 -9.33 18.40 18.71
N TRP A 364 -10.08 18.10 17.64
CA TRP A 364 -10.03 18.91 16.41
C TRP A 364 -10.81 20.23 16.49
N ARG A 365 -11.83 20.32 17.34
CA ARG A 365 -12.58 21.55 17.59
C ARG A 365 -12.94 21.67 19.07
N PRO A 366 -12.99 22.90 19.64
CA PRO A 366 -13.24 23.09 21.07
C PRO A 366 -14.52 22.41 21.58
N ASP A 367 -15.56 22.37 20.76
CA ASP A 367 -16.89 21.81 21.01
C ASP A 367 -16.99 20.30 20.76
N HIS A 368 -15.95 19.68 20.21
CA HIS A 368 -15.93 18.25 19.92
C HIS A 368 -15.34 17.42 21.08
N PRO A 369 -15.80 16.18 21.29
CA PRO A 369 -15.11 15.26 22.18
C PRO A 369 -13.67 15.02 21.73
N GLU A 370 -12.83 14.69 22.71
CA GLU A 370 -11.50 14.14 22.46
C GLU A 370 -11.60 12.75 21.84
N ILE A 371 -10.78 12.51 20.83
CA ILE A 371 -10.73 11.26 20.08
C ILE A 371 -9.28 10.78 20.01
N LEU A 372 -9.10 9.47 19.85
CA LEU A 372 -7.80 8.88 19.56
C LEU A 372 -7.50 9.00 18.07
N THR A 373 -6.36 9.60 17.72
CA THR A 373 -5.88 9.74 16.35
C THR A 373 -4.53 9.07 16.14
N ASN A 374 -4.38 8.40 15.00
CA ASN A 374 -3.12 7.83 14.54
C ASN A 374 -2.23 8.88 13.84
N GLY A 375 -2.73 10.11 13.66
CA GLY A 375 -1.97 11.26 13.15
C GLY A 375 -1.00 11.88 14.16
N ALA A 376 -0.54 11.12 15.16
CA ALA A 376 0.26 11.60 16.28
C ALA A 376 1.55 12.33 15.86
N ALA A 377 2.13 11.96 14.72
CA ALA A 377 3.32 12.59 14.15
C ALA A 377 3.10 14.05 13.74
N LEU A 378 1.84 14.45 13.46
CA LEU A 378 1.50 15.82 13.09
C LEU A 378 1.20 16.71 14.30
N LEU A 379 0.91 16.10 15.45
CA LEU A 379 0.52 16.81 16.66
C LEU A 379 1.72 17.47 17.35
N THR A 380 1.43 18.53 18.08
CA THR A 380 2.38 19.17 18.99
C THR A 380 2.90 18.15 20.00
N ASN A 381 4.22 18.09 20.20
CA ASN A 381 4.82 17.17 21.17
C ASN A 381 4.58 17.63 22.63
N GLU A 382 5.00 16.81 23.60
CA GLU A 382 4.82 17.07 25.04
C GLU A 382 5.43 18.40 25.50
N ASN A 383 6.44 18.91 24.79
CA ASN A 383 7.10 20.17 25.07
C ASN A 383 6.41 21.38 24.41
N GLY A 384 5.24 21.19 23.79
CA GLY A 384 4.52 22.26 23.10
C GLY A 384 5.09 22.63 21.73
N VAL A 385 6.02 21.83 21.18
CA VAL A 385 6.64 22.12 19.89
C VAL A 385 5.81 21.50 18.76
N ASN A 386 5.36 22.33 17.82
CA ASN A 386 4.73 21.88 16.59
C ASN A 386 5.82 21.37 15.62
N PRO A 387 5.81 20.09 15.22
CA PRO A 387 6.80 19.54 14.29
C PRO A 387 6.72 20.17 12.89
N PHE A 388 5.55 20.68 12.50
CA PHE A 388 5.30 21.32 11.20
C PHE A 388 4.72 22.73 11.39
N PRO A 389 5.54 23.72 11.83
CA PRO A 389 5.05 25.06 12.19
C PRO A 389 4.47 25.86 11.01
N MET A 390 4.88 25.52 9.78
CA MET A 390 4.39 26.17 8.56
C MET A 390 3.13 25.51 8.00
N PHE A 391 2.77 24.32 8.49
CA PHE A 391 1.59 23.61 8.05
C PHE A 391 0.34 24.23 8.67
N ASP A 392 -0.70 24.41 7.86
CA ASP A 392 -1.97 24.96 8.32
C ASP A 392 -2.56 24.09 9.43
N THR A 393 -2.68 24.64 10.63
CA THR A 393 -3.15 23.89 11.80
C THR A 393 -4.58 23.44 11.65
N THR A 394 -5.41 24.17 10.88
CA THR A 394 -6.78 23.73 10.60
C THR A 394 -6.75 22.48 9.74
N LEU A 395 -5.95 22.47 8.66
CA LEU A 395 -5.82 21.29 7.80
C LEU A 395 -5.21 20.11 8.57
N ARG A 396 -4.19 20.35 9.40
CA ARG A 396 -3.64 19.35 10.33
C ARG A 396 -4.73 18.69 11.15
N ASP A 397 -5.59 19.50 11.76
CA ASP A 397 -6.63 19.01 12.64
C ASP A 397 -7.68 18.18 11.88
N LEU A 398 -7.96 18.52 10.61
CA LEU A 398 -8.80 17.71 9.72
C LEU A 398 -8.15 16.35 9.40
N VAL A 399 -6.86 16.34 9.05
CA VAL A 399 -6.11 15.11 8.74
C VAL A 399 -6.08 14.19 9.97
N CYS A 400 -5.80 14.74 11.16
CA CYS A 400 -5.87 13.99 12.41
C CYS A 400 -7.27 13.45 12.70
N ALA A 401 -8.33 14.19 12.37
CA ALA A 401 -9.71 13.71 12.54
C ALA A 401 -10.05 12.57 11.57
N CYS A 402 -9.52 12.58 10.34
CA CYS A 402 -9.65 11.47 9.39
C CYS A 402 -8.91 10.22 9.87
N LEU A 403 -7.77 10.40 10.55
CA LEU A 403 -6.94 9.34 11.13
C LEU A 403 -7.43 8.83 12.50
N ALA A 404 -8.69 9.11 12.87
CA ALA A 404 -9.25 8.59 14.10
C ALA A 404 -9.27 7.05 14.10
N THR A 405 -8.89 6.44 15.23
CA THR A 405 -8.85 4.98 15.40
C THR A 405 -10.22 4.37 15.11
N GLU A 406 -11.24 4.93 15.74
CA GLU A 406 -12.64 4.51 15.60
C GLU A 406 -13.29 5.17 14.38
N PRO A 407 -13.82 4.41 13.40
CA PRO A 407 -14.46 4.96 12.19
C PRO A 407 -15.60 5.95 12.48
N GLN A 408 -16.39 5.68 13.52
CA GLN A 408 -17.51 6.53 13.96
C GLN A 408 -17.09 7.92 14.47
N ASN A 409 -15.82 8.07 14.87
CA ASN A 409 -15.27 9.34 15.32
C ASN A 409 -14.73 10.22 14.18
N ARG A 410 -14.64 9.66 12.96
CA ARG A 410 -14.19 10.38 11.77
C ARG A 410 -15.34 11.28 11.25
N PRO A 411 -15.03 12.47 10.73
CA PRO A 411 -16.04 13.42 10.25
C PRO A 411 -16.77 12.90 9.01
N SER A 412 -18.01 13.35 8.76
CA SER A 412 -18.71 13.02 7.50
C SER A 412 -17.96 13.58 6.28
N PRO A 413 -17.78 12.80 5.18
CA PRO A 413 -17.16 13.29 3.95
C PRO A 413 -17.83 14.55 3.41
N ALA A 414 -19.18 14.59 3.44
CA ALA A 414 -19.97 15.72 2.97
C ALA A 414 -19.70 17.00 3.77
N ALA A 415 -19.73 16.90 5.10
CA ALA A 415 -19.47 18.02 6.00
C ALA A 415 -18.02 18.52 5.86
N LEU A 416 -17.09 17.59 5.68
CA LEU A 416 -15.68 17.88 5.53
C LEU A 416 -15.37 18.57 4.20
N ALA A 417 -15.98 18.14 3.09
CA ALA A 417 -15.86 18.80 1.79
C ALA A 417 -16.37 20.24 1.83
N ASN A 418 -17.58 20.47 2.38
CA ASN A 418 -18.14 21.82 2.53
C ASN A 418 -17.23 22.73 3.38
N PHE A 419 -16.70 22.21 4.48
CA PHE A 419 -15.76 22.95 5.32
C PHE A 419 -14.46 23.28 4.56
N THR A 420 -13.94 22.30 3.81
CA THR A 420 -12.70 22.43 3.02
C THR A 420 -12.85 23.47 1.92
N ILE A 421 -13.97 23.48 1.19
CA ILE A 421 -14.27 24.50 0.16
C ILE A 421 -14.31 25.90 0.80
N ALA A 422 -14.97 26.06 1.95
CA ALA A 422 -15.01 27.34 2.65
C ALA A 422 -13.61 27.81 3.08
N ARG A 423 -12.72 26.89 3.47
CA ARG A 423 -11.32 27.21 3.78
C ARG A 423 -10.52 27.56 2.53
N ILE A 424 -10.67 26.84 1.43
CA ILE A 424 -9.97 27.17 0.18
C ILE A 424 -10.29 28.60 -0.28
N SER A 425 -11.54 29.04 -0.10
CA SER A 425 -11.98 30.40 -0.45
C SER A 425 -11.43 31.49 0.47
N ASP A 426 -11.17 31.20 1.75
CA ASP A 426 -10.69 32.21 2.73
C ASP A 426 -9.18 32.11 3.07
N ARG A 427 -8.49 31.07 2.59
CA ARG A 427 -7.05 30.81 2.75
C ARG A 427 -6.28 31.17 1.48
N ASP A 428 -6.35 32.43 1.07
CA ASP A 428 -5.62 32.93 -0.11
C ASP A 428 -4.13 33.22 0.18
N GLY A 429 -3.40 33.72 -0.81
CA GLY A 429 -1.98 34.06 -0.64
C GLY A 429 -1.74 35.16 0.41
N GLN A 430 -2.67 36.11 0.56
CA GLN A 430 -2.55 37.19 1.55
C GLN A 430 -2.75 36.67 2.98
N PHE A 431 -3.71 35.75 3.17
CA PHE A 431 -3.94 35.04 4.42
C PHE A 431 -2.66 34.40 4.95
N TYR A 432 -1.93 33.68 4.09
CA TYR A 432 -0.69 33.02 4.48
C TYR A 432 0.47 33.98 4.64
N ALA A 433 0.59 34.98 3.76
CA ALA A 433 1.62 36.01 3.87
C ALA A 433 1.53 36.77 5.21
N SER A 434 0.31 37.10 5.66
CA SER A 434 0.07 37.77 6.96
C SER A 434 0.50 36.93 8.18
N ARG A 435 0.69 35.62 8.00
CA ARG A 435 1.14 34.65 9.02
C ARG A 435 2.61 34.28 8.86
N GLY A 436 3.34 34.97 7.99
CA GLY A 436 4.76 34.68 7.72
C GLY A 436 4.99 33.41 6.91
N VAL A 437 3.95 32.86 6.27
CA VAL A 437 4.07 31.68 5.40
C VAL A 437 4.29 32.14 3.96
N GLY A 438 5.51 31.98 3.45
CA GLY A 438 5.89 32.31 2.07
C GLY A 438 5.60 31.19 1.08
N GLY A 439 5.67 31.51 -0.23
CA GLY A 439 5.47 30.54 -1.32
C GLY A 439 4.00 30.25 -1.66
N GLU A 440 3.07 31.06 -1.17
CA GLU A 440 1.62 30.81 -1.25
C GLU A 440 0.91 31.77 -2.22
N SER A 441 1.63 32.62 -2.96
CA SER A 441 1.01 33.42 -4.03
C SER A 441 0.65 32.56 -5.23
N ASP A 442 -0.31 33.01 -6.03
CA ASP A 442 -0.78 32.25 -7.21
C ASP A 442 0.37 31.95 -8.18
N ASP A 443 1.22 32.94 -8.48
CA ASP A 443 2.35 32.78 -9.41
C ASP A 443 3.39 31.80 -8.87
N GLN A 444 3.67 31.84 -7.56
CA GLN A 444 4.58 30.90 -6.92
C GLN A 444 4.03 29.47 -6.95
N ILE A 445 2.73 29.29 -6.70
CA ILE A 445 2.12 27.96 -6.74
C ILE A 445 2.09 27.41 -8.16
N ARG A 446 1.76 28.22 -9.18
CA ARG A 446 1.82 27.79 -10.59
C ARG A 446 3.24 27.40 -10.97
N ALA A 447 4.23 28.22 -10.65
CA ALA A 447 5.64 27.91 -10.91
C ALA A 447 6.09 26.64 -10.19
N TYR A 448 5.65 26.46 -8.94
CA TYR A 448 5.92 25.25 -8.16
C TYR A 448 5.31 24.00 -8.80
N MET A 449 4.02 24.04 -9.13
CA MET A 449 3.34 22.89 -9.74
C MET A 449 3.91 22.56 -11.11
N HIS A 450 4.20 23.58 -11.93
CA HIS A 450 4.83 23.39 -13.23
C HIS A 450 6.20 22.74 -13.09
N HIS A 451 7.04 23.27 -12.18
CA HIS A 451 8.35 22.72 -11.90
C HIS A 451 8.21 21.25 -11.51
N VAL A 452 7.52 20.95 -10.41
CA VAL A 452 7.47 19.61 -9.81
C VAL A 452 6.77 18.56 -10.68
N LEU A 453 5.86 18.95 -11.58
CA LEU A 453 5.17 18.00 -12.46
C LEU A 453 5.85 17.82 -13.82
N TYR A 454 6.44 18.87 -14.42
CA TYR A 454 6.91 18.81 -15.81
C TYR A 454 8.44 18.96 -15.99
N ASP A 455 9.14 19.71 -15.12
CA ASP A 455 10.48 20.22 -15.46
C ASP A 455 11.69 19.44 -14.90
N ALA A 456 11.55 18.31 -14.21
CA ALA A 456 12.71 17.53 -13.68
C ALA A 456 12.46 16.08 -13.29
#